data_AF-A0A7Z9Q699-F1
#
_entry.id   AF-A0A7Z9Q699-F1
#
_cell.length_a   1.000
_cell.length_b   1.000
_cell.length_c   1.000
_cell.angle_alpha   90.00
_cell.angle_beta   90.00
_cell.angle_gamma   90.00
#
_symmetry.space_group_name_H-M   'P 1'
#
loop_
_entity.id
_entity.type
_entity.pdbx_description
1 polymer ?
#
loop_
_entity_poly.entity_id
_entity_poly.type
_entity_poly.pdbx_seq_one_letter_code
_entity_poly.pdbx_strand_id
1 'polypeptide(L)'
;MTETEFRKLLNKLDGYFLPRKIGSTAREWITAGSLLGETSIADIKRILSKEPINCHFSELGDEIRIHVSSHDSVILRIPKISKTHQILFILTVITTLMAGALMQGGQPFTNPAEILMGVPFSLTLLLILGCHEFGHYYYAQKHKVDATLPYFLPAPPFLFIIGTFGAFIKINSPIYKKDALLQIGAAGPIAGFIIAVPALIIGLMLSEVIAIDGGEAGIILGDSLLMKLLTEMLFPNLADGQDVLLHPVAFAGWIGLLVTMLNLLPIG
;
A
#
# COMPACT_ATOMS: atom_id res chain seq x y z
N MET A 1 -9.30 -15.85 -10.36
CA MET A 1 -8.32 -16.75 -9.74
C MET A 1 -6.92 -16.19 -9.88
N THR A 2 -6.18 -16.08 -8.77
CA THR A 2 -4.76 -15.67 -8.73
C THR A 2 -3.81 -16.88 -8.79
N GLU A 3 -2.49 -16.66 -8.91
CA GLU A 3 -1.51 -17.75 -8.98
C GLU A 3 -1.50 -18.59 -7.71
N THR A 4 -1.56 -17.95 -6.54
CA THR A 4 -1.59 -18.64 -5.24
C THR A 4 -2.84 -19.52 -5.10
N GLU A 5 -4.00 -19.04 -5.54
CA GLU A 5 -5.24 -19.83 -5.54
C GLU A 5 -5.11 -21.05 -6.46
N PHE A 6 -4.53 -20.87 -7.64
CA PHE A 6 -4.27 -21.96 -8.57
C PHE A 6 -3.28 -22.98 -7.98
N ARG A 7 -2.19 -22.53 -7.35
CA ARG A 7 -1.23 -23.41 -6.67
C ARG A 7 -1.86 -24.17 -5.50
N LYS A 8 -2.70 -23.53 -4.69
CA LYS A 8 -3.47 -24.23 -3.65
C LYS A 8 -4.38 -25.30 -4.23
N LEU A 9 -4.96 -25.04 -5.39
CA LEU A 9 -5.76 -26.01 -6.12
C LEU A 9 -4.90 -27.17 -6.64
N LEU A 10 -3.71 -26.90 -7.17
CA LEU A 10 -2.75 -27.94 -7.56
C LEU A 10 -2.29 -28.78 -6.37
N ASN A 11 -2.04 -28.17 -5.20
CA ASN A 11 -1.69 -28.93 -4.00
C ASN A 11 -2.80 -29.89 -3.54
N LYS A 12 -4.08 -29.60 -3.84
CA LYS A 12 -5.17 -30.56 -3.60
C LYS A 12 -5.11 -31.77 -4.54
N LEU A 13 -4.38 -31.65 -5.64
CA LEU A 13 -4.11 -32.72 -6.61
C LEU A 13 -2.77 -33.43 -6.34
N ASP A 14 -2.04 -33.04 -5.28
CA ASP A 14 -0.81 -33.72 -4.87
C ASP A 14 -1.11 -35.20 -4.60
N GLY A 15 -0.34 -36.08 -5.26
CA GLY A 15 -0.54 -37.53 -5.25
C GLY A 15 -1.34 -38.08 -6.44
N TYR A 16 -2.04 -37.23 -7.20
CA TYR A 16 -2.85 -37.61 -8.37
C TYR A 16 -2.28 -37.05 -9.68
N PHE A 17 -1.69 -35.85 -9.63
CA PHE A 17 -1.18 -35.13 -10.79
C PHE A 17 0.15 -34.46 -10.48
N LEU A 18 1.14 -34.63 -11.36
CA LEU A 18 2.43 -33.97 -11.26
C LEU A 18 2.51 -32.80 -12.27
N PRO A 19 2.35 -31.54 -11.83
CA PRO A 19 2.45 -30.39 -12.72
C PRO A 19 3.91 -30.19 -13.17
N ARG A 20 4.14 -30.17 -14.50
CA ARG A 20 5.45 -29.90 -15.10
C ARG A 20 5.60 -28.45 -15.56
N LYS A 21 4.51 -27.84 -16.05
CA LYS A 21 4.48 -26.46 -16.52
C LYS A 21 3.21 -25.77 -16.07
N ILE A 22 3.34 -24.55 -15.59
CA ILE A 22 2.22 -23.67 -15.24
C ILE A 22 2.26 -22.48 -16.18
N GLY A 23 1.11 -22.14 -16.77
CA GLY A 23 0.90 -20.97 -17.58
C GLY A 23 -0.40 -20.29 -17.20
N SER A 24 -0.55 -19.03 -17.60
CA SER A 24 -1.79 -18.30 -17.44
C SER A 24 -2.13 -17.56 -18.74
N THR A 25 -3.43 -17.46 -19.00
CA THR A 25 -4.01 -16.58 -20.01
C THR A 25 -4.88 -15.55 -19.28
N ALA A 26 -5.35 -14.51 -19.98
CA ALA A 26 -6.13 -13.43 -19.34
C ALA A 26 -7.37 -13.92 -18.57
N ARG A 27 -7.95 -15.06 -18.97
CA ARG A 27 -9.18 -15.63 -18.41
C ARG A 27 -9.01 -16.98 -17.73
N GLU A 28 -7.89 -17.68 -17.95
CA GLU A 28 -7.74 -19.09 -17.60
C GLU A 28 -6.34 -19.37 -17.06
N TRP A 29 -6.24 -20.30 -16.12
CA TRP A 29 -4.98 -20.88 -15.70
C TRP A 29 -4.80 -22.24 -16.35
N ILE A 30 -3.59 -22.52 -16.83
CA ILE A 30 -3.28 -23.76 -17.54
C ILE A 30 -2.13 -24.44 -16.79
N THR A 31 -2.29 -25.70 -16.44
CA THR A 31 -1.17 -26.54 -16.02
C THR A 31 -1.03 -27.71 -16.98
N ALA A 32 0.20 -28.06 -17.34
CA ALA A 32 0.53 -29.25 -18.12
C ALA A 32 1.36 -30.18 -17.24
N GLY A 33 1.02 -31.46 -17.24
CA GLY A 33 1.66 -32.44 -16.37
C GLY A 33 1.25 -33.87 -16.71
N SER A 34 1.68 -34.80 -15.87
CA SER A 34 1.41 -36.24 -16.01
C SER A 34 0.61 -36.75 -14.81
N LEU A 35 -0.19 -37.79 -15.02
CA LEU A 35 -0.86 -38.52 -13.94
C LEU A 35 0.17 -39.29 -13.11
N LEU A 36 -0.13 -39.49 -11.82
CA LEU A 36 0.69 -40.31 -10.92
C LEU A 36 -0.01 -41.64 -10.65
N GLY A 37 0.72 -42.75 -10.81
CA GLY A 37 0.22 -44.11 -10.52
C GLY A 37 -0.95 -44.54 -11.42
N GLU A 38 -1.96 -45.18 -10.82
CA GLU A 38 -3.18 -45.66 -11.50
C GLU A 38 -4.29 -44.60 -11.59
N THR A 39 -3.97 -43.33 -11.34
CA THR A 39 -4.97 -42.26 -11.28
C THR A 39 -5.56 -41.98 -12.67
N SER A 40 -6.88 -41.86 -12.77
CA SER A 40 -7.56 -41.49 -14.02
C SER A 40 -7.96 -40.00 -14.06
N ILE A 41 -8.26 -39.47 -15.25
CA ILE A 41 -8.84 -38.12 -15.40
C ILE A 41 -10.16 -37.98 -14.62
N ALA A 42 -10.92 -39.07 -14.46
CA ALA A 42 -12.18 -39.06 -13.71
C ALA A 42 -11.96 -38.74 -12.22
N ASP A 43 -10.86 -39.20 -11.65
CA ASP A 43 -10.51 -38.93 -10.24
C ASP A 43 -10.19 -37.45 -10.03
N ILE A 44 -9.42 -36.85 -10.95
CA ILE A 44 -9.12 -35.42 -10.92
C ILE A 44 -10.38 -34.59 -11.14
N LYS A 45 -11.23 -34.98 -12.10
CA LYS A 45 -12.54 -34.33 -12.32
C LYS A 45 -13.40 -34.35 -11.07
N ARG A 46 -13.44 -35.47 -10.33
CA ARG A 46 -14.22 -35.61 -9.09
C ARG A 46 -13.69 -34.74 -7.94
N ILE A 47 -12.38 -34.52 -7.87
CA ILE A 47 -11.78 -33.63 -6.87
C ILE A 47 -12.10 -32.17 -7.22
N LEU A 48 -11.96 -31.79 -8.50
CA LEU A 48 -12.16 -30.42 -8.95
C LEU A 48 -13.64 -30.03 -9.10
N SER A 49 -14.56 -30.98 -9.30
CA SER A 49 -16.00 -30.73 -9.35
C SER A 49 -16.59 -30.28 -8.01
N LYS A 50 -15.82 -30.40 -6.91
CA LYS A 50 -16.21 -29.90 -5.59
C LYS A 50 -15.91 -28.40 -5.43
N GLU A 51 -15.15 -27.82 -6.35
CA GLU A 51 -14.78 -26.41 -6.34
C GLU A 51 -15.67 -25.63 -7.33
N PRO A 52 -16.00 -24.36 -7.06
CA PRO A 52 -16.83 -23.53 -7.94
C PRO A 52 -16.03 -23.00 -9.15
N ILE A 53 -15.49 -23.89 -9.96
CA ILE A 53 -14.59 -23.61 -11.09
C ILE A 53 -14.99 -24.43 -12.32
N ASN A 54 -14.73 -23.87 -13.50
CA ASN A 54 -14.88 -24.56 -14.77
C ASN A 54 -13.53 -25.15 -15.19
N CYS A 55 -13.46 -26.48 -15.23
CA CYS A 55 -12.24 -27.19 -15.60
C CYS A 55 -12.43 -27.89 -16.95
N HIS A 56 -11.60 -27.54 -17.93
CA HIS A 56 -11.48 -28.28 -19.18
C HIS A 56 -10.17 -29.07 -19.19
N PHE A 57 -10.23 -30.31 -19.65
CA PHE A 57 -9.08 -31.20 -19.75
C PHE A 57 -8.81 -31.45 -21.22
N SER A 58 -7.55 -31.33 -21.63
CA SER A 58 -7.11 -31.71 -22.97
C SER A 58 -5.90 -32.62 -22.87
N GLU A 59 -5.97 -33.78 -23.52
CA GLU A 59 -4.85 -34.71 -23.68
C GLU A 59 -4.05 -34.32 -24.93
N LEU A 60 -2.72 -34.26 -24.80
CA LEU A 60 -1.81 -34.03 -25.92
C LEU A 60 -0.64 -35.03 -25.81
N GLY A 61 -0.81 -36.22 -26.38
CA GLY A 61 0.12 -37.33 -26.16
C GLY A 61 0.06 -37.82 -24.72
N ASP A 62 1.23 -37.96 -24.07
CA ASP A 62 1.34 -38.38 -22.66
C ASP A 62 1.16 -37.22 -21.65
N GLU A 63 0.96 -35.99 -22.12
CA GLU A 63 0.71 -34.82 -21.26
C GLU A 63 -0.78 -34.51 -21.15
N ILE A 64 -1.25 -34.30 -19.93
CA ILE A 64 -2.58 -33.80 -19.63
C ILE A 64 -2.48 -32.32 -19.29
N ARG A 65 -3.30 -31.51 -19.98
CA ARG A 65 -3.47 -30.10 -19.68
C ARG A 65 -4.80 -29.85 -18.99
N ILE A 66 -4.75 -29.16 -17.87
CA ILE A 66 -5.92 -28.74 -17.09
C ILE A 66 -6.06 -27.22 -17.28
N HIS A 67 -7.15 -26.81 -17.91
CA HIS A 67 -7.56 -25.43 -18.09
C HIS A 67 -8.60 -25.10 -17.03
N VAL A 68 -8.32 -24.13 -16.18
CA VAL A 68 -9.20 -23.73 -15.07
C VAL A 68 -9.64 -22.30 -15.29
N SER A 69 -10.94 -22.10 -15.46
CA SER A 69 -11.60 -20.80 -15.54
C SER A 69 -12.50 -20.60 -14.31
N SER A 70 -12.34 -19.46 -13.64
CA SER A 70 -13.11 -19.13 -12.43
C SER A 70 -14.46 -18.55 -12.84
N HIS A 71 -15.55 -19.03 -12.23
CA HIS A 71 -16.78 -18.22 -12.15
C HIS A 71 -16.51 -17.04 -11.19
N ASP A 72 -17.09 -15.90 -11.55
CA ASP A 72 -17.12 -14.61 -10.86
C ASP A 72 -15.86 -13.73 -10.81
N SER A 73 -16.09 -12.53 -11.35
CA SER A 73 -15.29 -11.32 -11.31
C SER A 73 -15.35 -10.64 -9.94
N VAL A 74 -14.96 -11.34 -8.88
CA VAL A 74 -14.73 -10.65 -7.59
C VAL A 74 -13.44 -9.83 -7.74
N ILE A 75 -13.61 -8.52 -7.90
CA ILE A 75 -12.50 -7.57 -8.17
C ILE A 75 -11.61 -7.39 -6.93
N LEU A 76 -12.16 -7.53 -5.72
CA LEU A 76 -11.44 -7.29 -4.47
C LEU A 76 -11.69 -8.43 -3.46
N ARG A 77 -10.64 -9.19 -3.11
CA ARG A 77 -10.66 -10.17 -2.02
C ARG A 77 -9.73 -9.71 -0.90
N ILE A 78 -10.28 -9.24 0.21
CA ILE A 78 -9.49 -8.85 1.39
C ILE A 78 -8.97 -10.13 2.06
N PRO A 79 -7.65 -10.39 2.10
CA PRO A 79 -7.10 -11.56 2.76
C PRO A 79 -7.25 -11.45 4.28
N LYS A 80 -7.19 -12.58 4.99
CA LYS A 80 -7.16 -12.56 6.46
C LYS A 80 -5.95 -11.76 6.94
N ILE A 81 -6.21 -10.78 7.82
CA ILE A 81 -5.17 -9.91 8.39
C ILE A 81 -4.30 -10.74 9.34
N SER A 82 -3.00 -10.87 9.04
CA SER A 82 -2.05 -11.53 9.94
C SER A 82 -1.76 -10.67 11.17
N LYS A 83 -1.42 -11.32 12.30
CA LYS A 83 -0.99 -10.65 13.55
C LYS A 83 0.16 -9.68 13.31
N THR A 84 1.06 -9.98 12.37
CA THR A 84 2.19 -9.10 12.02
C THR A 84 1.72 -7.74 11.52
N HIS A 85 0.72 -7.69 10.62
CA HIS A 85 0.19 -6.42 10.11
C HIS A 85 -0.47 -5.60 11.22
N GLN A 86 -1.19 -6.27 12.13
CA GLN A 86 -1.85 -5.61 13.25
C GLN A 86 -0.83 -5.02 14.23
N ILE A 87 0.19 -5.79 14.63
CA ILE A 87 1.24 -5.33 15.55
C ILE A 87 1.99 -4.16 14.94
N LEU A 88 2.41 -4.27 13.68
CA LEU A 88 3.13 -3.20 12.98
C LEU A 88 2.30 -1.93 12.83
N PHE A 89 1.01 -2.05 12.50
CA PHE A 89 0.11 -0.91 12.43
C PHE A 89 -0.07 -0.24 13.79
N ILE A 90 -0.32 -1.00 14.86
CA ILE A 90 -0.48 -0.46 16.22
C ILE A 90 0.81 0.24 16.67
N LEU A 91 1.97 -0.36 16.43
CA LEU A 91 3.26 0.28 16.74
C LEU A 91 3.44 1.59 15.96
N THR A 92 3.05 1.61 14.68
CA THR A 92 3.16 2.81 13.85
C THR A 92 2.23 3.91 14.33
N VAL A 93 1.00 3.57 14.76
CA VAL A 93 0.07 4.52 15.38
C VAL A 93 0.70 5.13 16.64
N ILE A 94 1.29 4.31 17.52
CA ILE A 94 1.93 4.81 18.75
C ILE A 94 3.09 5.74 18.41
N THR A 95 4.00 5.34 17.51
CA THR A 95 5.18 6.15 17.18
C THR A 95 4.83 7.45 16.46
N THR A 96 3.83 7.43 15.58
CA THR A 96 3.36 8.65 14.89
C THR A 96 2.58 9.58 15.81
N LEU A 97 1.78 9.05 16.76
CA LEU A 97 1.14 9.88 17.79
C LEU A 97 2.18 10.55 18.69
N MET A 98 3.22 9.81 19.11
CA MET A 98 4.32 10.39 19.88
C MET A 98 5.06 11.46 19.09
N ALA A 99 5.36 11.22 17.80
CA ALA A 99 5.98 12.22 16.92
C ALA A 99 5.15 13.49 16.82
N GLY A 100 3.84 13.37 16.54
CA GLY A 100 2.94 14.51 16.44
C GLY A 100 2.80 15.30 17.76
N ALA A 101 2.79 14.60 18.90
CA ALA A 101 2.75 15.25 20.21
C ALA A 101 4.03 16.04 20.48
N LEU A 102 5.20 15.46 20.20
CA LEU A 102 6.49 16.13 20.35
C LEU A 102 6.61 17.36 19.43
N MET A 103 6.09 17.29 18.20
CA MET A 103 6.04 18.43 17.28
C MET A 103 5.21 19.60 17.80
N GLN A 104 4.16 19.32 18.58
CA GLN A 104 3.33 20.33 19.23
C GLN A 104 3.90 20.80 20.58
N GLY A 105 5.12 20.36 20.93
CA GLY A 105 5.77 20.70 22.20
C GLY A 105 5.30 19.85 23.39
N GLY A 106 4.45 18.85 23.17
CA GLY A 106 3.98 17.93 24.19
C GLY A 106 5.08 16.98 24.66
N GLN A 107 5.01 16.57 25.93
CA GLN A 107 5.95 15.67 26.58
C GLN A 107 5.25 14.35 26.98
N PRO A 108 4.95 13.46 26.02
CA PRO A 108 4.19 12.24 26.28
C PRO A 108 4.89 11.27 27.26
N PHE A 109 6.19 11.41 27.50
CA PHE A 109 6.94 10.61 28.47
C PHE A 109 6.71 11.03 29.93
N THR A 110 6.43 12.32 30.18
CA THR A 110 6.14 12.84 31.52
C THR A 110 4.64 12.88 31.76
N ASN A 111 3.86 13.29 30.76
CA ASN A 111 2.41 13.33 30.80
C ASN A 111 1.79 12.50 29.66
N PRO A 112 1.41 11.24 29.91
CA PRO A 112 0.87 10.36 28.88
C PRO A 112 -0.39 10.87 28.16
N ALA A 113 -1.15 11.79 28.76
CA ALA A 113 -2.35 12.36 28.13
C ALA A 113 -2.00 13.24 26.92
N GLU A 114 -0.81 13.84 26.88
CA GLU A 114 -0.37 14.73 25.80
C GLU A 114 -0.11 13.99 24.48
N ILE A 115 -0.06 12.65 24.50
CA ILE A 115 0.00 11.84 23.27
C ILE A 115 -1.18 12.14 22.32
N LEU A 116 -2.32 12.59 22.86
CA LEU A 116 -3.50 12.97 22.07
C LEU A 116 -3.28 14.22 21.23
N MET A 117 -2.31 15.09 21.59
CA MET A 117 -1.95 16.24 20.76
C MET A 117 -1.39 15.83 19.39
N GLY A 118 -0.84 14.61 19.29
CA GLY A 118 -0.36 14.06 18.02
C GLY A 118 -1.42 13.47 17.11
N VAL A 119 -2.69 13.41 17.54
CA VAL A 119 -3.79 12.82 16.75
C VAL A 119 -3.95 13.49 15.38
N PRO A 120 -3.97 14.83 15.24
CA PRO A 120 -4.14 15.46 13.94
C PRO A 120 -3.04 15.07 12.94
N PHE A 121 -1.79 14.95 13.42
CA PHE A 121 -0.65 14.52 12.60
C PHE A 121 -0.75 13.03 12.23
N SER A 122 -0.85 12.16 13.24
CA SER A 122 -0.84 10.70 13.07
C SER A 122 -1.98 10.26 12.16
N LEU A 123 -3.20 10.75 12.40
CA LEU A 123 -4.37 10.38 11.60
C LEU A 123 -4.21 10.81 10.14
N THR A 124 -3.76 12.04 9.90
CA THR A 124 -3.56 12.57 8.54
C THR A 124 -2.49 11.78 7.80
N LEU A 125 -1.35 11.54 8.43
CA LEU A 125 -0.23 10.82 7.81
C LEU A 125 -0.60 9.36 7.50
N LEU A 126 -1.21 8.65 8.46
CA LEU A 126 -1.63 7.25 8.26
C LEU A 126 -2.72 7.13 7.21
N LEU A 127 -3.61 8.11 7.09
CA LEU A 127 -4.61 8.14 6.03
C LEU A 127 -3.94 8.28 4.66
N ILE A 128 -2.99 9.19 4.50
CA ILE A 128 -2.25 9.39 3.24
C ILE A 128 -1.49 8.11 2.85
N LEU A 129 -0.67 7.57 3.76
CA LEU A 129 0.11 6.36 3.53
C LEU A 129 -0.78 5.14 3.28
N GLY A 130 -1.87 5.01 4.05
CA GLY A 130 -2.85 3.96 3.88
C GLY A 130 -3.48 4.01 2.50
N CYS A 131 -4.03 5.16 2.10
CA CYS A 131 -4.64 5.34 0.78
C CYS A 131 -3.64 5.10 -0.36
N HIS A 132 -2.39 5.51 -0.18
CA HIS A 132 -1.31 5.24 -1.14
C HIS A 132 -1.11 3.74 -1.34
N GLU A 133 -0.86 2.99 -0.27
CA GLU A 133 -0.62 1.54 -0.37
C GLU A 133 -1.87 0.76 -0.80
N PHE A 134 -3.06 1.21 -0.37
CA PHE A 134 -4.31 0.63 -0.84
C PHE A 134 -4.56 0.90 -2.33
N GLY A 135 -4.07 2.01 -2.90
CA GLY A 135 -4.10 2.27 -4.34
C GLY A 135 -3.31 1.21 -5.11
N HIS A 136 -2.08 0.93 -4.68
CA HIS A 136 -1.27 -0.16 -5.23
C HIS A 136 -1.96 -1.51 -5.10
N TYR A 137 -2.47 -1.83 -3.90
CA TYR A 137 -3.13 -3.10 -3.61
C TYR A 137 -4.39 -3.31 -4.47
N TYR A 138 -5.23 -2.29 -4.61
CA TYR A 138 -6.45 -2.34 -5.41
C TYR A 138 -6.14 -2.68 -6.87
N TYR A 139 -5.15 -2.02 -7.47
CA TYR A 139 -4.76 -2.31 -8.85
C TYR A 139 -4.04 -3.65 -9.00
N ALA A 140 -3.28 -4.09 -7.99
CA ALA A 140 -2.70 -5.43 -7.98
C ALA A 140 -3.82 -6.50 -8.03
N GLN A 141 -4.85 -6.36 -7.20
CA GLN A 141 -6.02 -7.26 -7.22
C GLN A 141 -6.76 -7.21 -8.56
N LYS A 142 -7.00 -6.01 -9.10
CA LYS A 142 -7.64 -5.81 -10.42
C LYS A 142 -6.89 -6.52 -11.54
N HIS A 143 -5.56 -6.54 -11.48
CA HIS A 143 -4.68 -7.23 -12.44
C HIS A 143 -4.38 -8.68 -12.06
N LYS A 144 -5.01 -9.23 -11.03
CA LYS A 144 -4.81 -10.59 -10.51
C LYS A 144 -3.35 -10.87 -10.10
N VAL A 145 -2.64 -9.84 -9.68
CA VAL A 145 -1.28 -9.91 -9.10
C VAL A 145 -1.43 -10.15 -7.60
N ASP A 146 -0.76 -11.19 -7.10
CA ASP A 146 -0.77 -11.51 -5.67
C ASP A 146 0.03 -10.45 -4.90
N ALA A 147 -0.64 -9.76 -3.98
CA ALA A 147 -0.04 -8.73 -3.13
C ALA A 147 -0.50 -8.88 -1.68
N THR A 148 0.34 -8.48 -0.73
CA THR A 148 -0.03 -8.42 0.69
C THR A 148 -0.89 -7.19 0.99
N LEU A 149 -1.52 -7.19 2.17
CA LEU A 149 -1.99 -5.94 2.77
C LEU A 149 -0.80 -5.02 3.10
N PRO A 150 -1.05 -3.71 3.30
CA PRO A 150 0.00 -2.77 3.67
C PRO A 150 0.73 -3.17 4.97
N TYR A 151 2.04 -3.08 4.96
CA TYR A 151 2.90 -3.13 6.14
C TYR A 151 3.24 -1.70 6.53
N PHE A 152 2.80 -1.25 7.69
CA PHE A 152 3.18 0.06 8.24
C PHE A 152 4.44 -0.13 9.09
N LEU A 153 5.51 0.60 8.78
CA LEU A 153 6.79 0.42 9.46
C LEU A 153 6.98 1.51 10.52
N PRO A 154 6.91 1.17 11.83
CA PRO A 154 7.12 2.14 12.89
C PRO A 154 8.57 2.61 12.90
N ALA A 155 8.77 3.90 13.16
CA ALA A 155 10.08 4.46 13.42
C ALA A 155 10.02 5.20 14.75
N PRO A 156 10.95 4.96 15.69
CA PRO A 156 10.97 5.72 16.92
C PRO A 156 11.16 7.23 16.62
N PRO A 157 10.38 8.12 17.27
CA PRO A 157 10.38 9.55 16.94
C PRO A 157 11.74 10.24 17.15
N PHE A 158 12.61 9.66 17.98
CA PHE A 158 13.98 10.15 18.18
C PHE A 158 14.96 9.79 17.05
N LEU A 159 14.66 8.77 16.23
CA LEU A 159 15.44 8.42 15.05
C LEU A 159 14.90 9.06 13.79
N PHE A 160 13.57 9.19 13.71
CA PHE A 160 12.88 9.70 12.54
C PHE A 160 11.73 10.60 12.98
N ILE A 161 11.83 11.88 12.68
CA ILE A 161 10.97 12.96 13.20
C ILE A 161 9.48 12.72 12.88
N ILE A 162 9.20 11.98 11.80
CA ILE A 162 7.86 11.67 11.30
C ILE A 162 7.21 10.51 12.09
N GLY A 163 7.99 9.72 12.84
CA GLY A 163 7.49 8.58 13.62
C GLY A 163 7.15 7.32 12.80
N THR A 164 7.46 7.29 11.50
CA THR A 164 7.29 6.10 10.65
C THR A 164 8.28 6.13 9.49
N PHE A 165 8.74 4.95 9.06
CA PHE A 165 9.51 4.79 7.81
C PHE A 165 8.61 4.75 6.57
N GLY A 166 7.30 4.86 6.75
CA GLY A 166 6.31 4.72 5.70
C GLY A 166 5.58 3.39 5.76
N ALA A 167 4.89 3.07 4.67
CA ALA A 167 4.20 1.81 4.49
C ALA A 167 4.57 1.22 3.13
N PHE A 168 4.41 -0.09 2.97
CA PHE A 168 4.62 -0.75 1.68
C PHE A 168 3.74 -2.00 1.55
N ILE A 169 3.35 -2.34 0.33
CA ILE A 169 2.83 -3.66 -0.03
C ILE A 169 3.95 -4.56 -0.58
N LYS A 170 3.84 -5.86 -0.36
CA LYS A 170 4.72 -6.85 -0.97
C LYS A 170 4.02 -7.53 -2.14
N ILE A 171 4.60 -7.45 -3.33
CA ILE A 171 4.17 -8.21 -4.51
C ILE A 171 4.77 -9.62 -4.40
N ASN A 172 3.91 -10.65 -4.40
CA ASN A 172 4.29 -12.05 -4.21
C ASN A 172 4.30 -12.86 -5.52
N SER A 173 3.84 -12.29 -6.63
CA SER A 173 3.81 -12.93 -7.96
C SER A 173 4.39 -12.01 -9.04
N PRO A 174 5.01 -12.54 -10.10
CA PRO A 174 5.51 -11.72 -11.20
C PRO A 174 4.41 -10.91 -11.92
N ILE A 175 4.77 -9.70 -12.37
CA ILE A 175 3.88 -8.84 -13.18
C ILE A 175 4.22 -9.05 -14.66
N TYR A 176 3.39 -9.80 -15.37
CA TYR A 176 3.67 -10.20 -16.76
C TYR A 176 3.36 -9.12 -17.80
N LYS A 177 2.55 -8.11 -17.46
CA LYS A 177 2.09 -7.09 -18.41
C LYS A 177 2.57 -5.69 -18.04
N LYS A 178 2.99 -4.92 -19.05
CA LYS A 178 3.49 -3.55 -18.88
C LYS A 178 2.40 -2.57 -18.45
N ASP A 179 1.17 -2.75 -18.93
CA ASP A 179 0.01 -1.95 -18.52
C ASP A 179 -0.32 -2.17 -17.04
N ALA A 180 -0.25 -3.41 -16.56
CA ALA A 180 -0.42 -3.75 -15.16
C ALA A 180 0.66 -3.09 -14.30
N LEU A 181 1.93 -3.16 -14.71
CA LEU A 181 3.04 -2.52 -14.00
C LEU A 181 2.82 -1.00 -13.87
N LEU A 182 2.48 -0.33 -14.98
CA LEU A 182 2.25 1.11 -15.00
C LEU A 182 1.06 1.52 -14.13
N GLN A 183 -0.06 0.79 -14.24
CA GLN A 183 -1.27 1.10 -13.47
C GLN A 183 -1.08 0.85 -11.98
N ILE A 184 -0.44 -0.26 -11.60
CA ILE A 184 -0.12 -0.56 -10.20
C ILE A 184 0.82 0.52 -9.66
N GLY A 185 1.91 0.81 -10.37
CA GLY A 185 2.90 1.80 -9.95
C GLY A 185 2.34 3.23 -9.82
N ALA A 186 1.49 3.66 -10.73
CA ALA A 186 0.90 5.00 -10.68
C ALA A 186 -0.25 5.13 -9.65
N ALA A 187 -0.99 4.05 -9.38
CA ALA A 187 -2.19 4.10 -8.54
C ALA A 187 -1.92 4.56 -7.11
N GLY A 188 -0.81 4.11 -6.50
CA GLY A 188 -0.47 4.52 -5.13
C GLY A 188 -0.16 6.00 -5.01
N PRO A 189 0.81 6.55 -5.78
CA PRO A 189 1.10 7.98 -5.82
C PRO A 189 -0.14 8.84 -6.08
N ILE A 190 -0.99 8.46 -7.04
CA ILE A 190 -2.21 9.21 -7.35
C ILE A 190 -3.18 9.20 -6.15
N ALA A 191 -3.41 8.03 -5.54
CA ALA A 191 -4.30 7.91 -4.39
C ALA A 191 -3.80 8.70 -3.17
N GLY A 192 -2.49 8.61 -2.87
CA GLY A 192 -1.87 9.38 -1.80
C GLY A 192 -1.95 10.89 -2.05
N PHE A 193 -1.66 11.33 -3.28
CA PHE A 193 -1.72 12.73 -3.68
C PHE A 193 -3.12 13.33 -3.52
N ILE A 194 -4.17 12.62 -3.94
CA ILE A 194 -5.57 13.07 -3.81
C ILE A 194 -5.96 13.35 -2.36
N ILE A 195 -5.37 12.63 -1.40
CA ILE A 195 -5.60 12.85 0.04
C ILE A 195 -4.65 13.90 0.62
N ALA A 196 -3.40 13.91 0.18
CA ALA A 196 -2.38 14.82 0.67
C ALA A 196 -2.70 16.30 0.34
N VAL A 197 -3.25 16.58 -0.84
CA VAL A 197 -3.56 17.96 -1.26
C VAL A 197 -4.64 18.62 -0.40
N PRO A 198 -5.83 18.02 -0.19
CA PRO A 198 -6.82 18.58 0.72
C PRO A 198 -6.31 18.70 2.16
N ALA A 199 -5.58 17.69 2.66
CA ALA A 199 -4.99 17.74 3.98
C ALA A 199 -4.00 18.90 4.11
N LEU A 200 -3.17 19.12 3.09
CA LEU A 200 -2.24 20.23 3.05
C LEU A 200 -2.97 21.58 3.05
N ILE A 201 -4.01 21.76 2.24
CA ILE A 201 -4.80 23.00 2.20
C ILE A 201 -5.42 23.28 3.57
N ILE A 202 -6.09 22.28 4.17
CA ILE A 202 -6.69 22.41 5.50
C ILE A 202 -5.62 22.73 6.54
N GLY A 203 -4.48 22.04 6.49
CA GLY A 203 -3.37 22.27 7.38
C GLY A 203 -2.80 23.69 7.26
N LEU A 204 -2.61 24.19 6.03
CA LEU A 204 -2.13 25.55 5.79
C LEU A 204 -3.12 26.58 6.33
N MET A 205 -4.42 26.38 6.17
CA MET A 205 -5.44 27.26 6.77
C MET A 205 -5.41 27.28 8.31
N LEU A 206 -4.91 26.21 8.94
CA LEU A 206 -4.72 26.11 10.40
C LEU A 206 -3.31 26.53 10.85
N SER A 207 -2.44 26.89 9.92
CA SER A 207 -1.05 27.26 10.22
C SER A 207 -0.96 28.72 10.63
N GLU A 208 0.07 29.05 11.41
CA GLU A 208 0.26 30.39 11.97
C GLU A 208 1.44 31.09 11.28
N VAL A 209 1.32 32.40 11.08
CA VAL A 209 2.42 33.21 10.55
C VAL A 209 3.24 33.73 11.74
N ILE A 210 4.53 33.44 11.74
CA ILE A 210 5.46 33.85 12.79
C ILE A 210 6.55 34.76 12.22
N ALA A 211 7.13 35.62 13.06
CA ALA A 211 8.30 36.40 12.71
C ALA A 211 9.56 35.53 12.86
N ILE A 212 10.45 35.58 11.87
CA ILE A 212 11.72 34.87 11.89
C ILE A 212 12.73 35.74 12.65
N ASP A 213 12.63 35.73 13.96
CA ASP A 213 13.49 36.54 14.84
C ASP A 213 14.86 35.86 15.07
N GLY A 214 15.53 35.39 14.00
CA GLY A 214 16.93 34.91 13.99
C GLY A 214 17.36 33.85 15.02
N GLY A 215 16.45 33.35 15.87
CA GLY A 215 16.79 32.69 17.14
C GLY A 215 16.02 31.41 17.43
N GLU A 216 14.97 31.07 16.68
CA GLU A 216 14.27 29.78 16.85
C GLU A 216 14.56 28.82 15.68
N ALA A 217 15.15 27.68 16.06
CA ALA A 217 15.62 26.61 15.19
C ALA A 217 14.47 25.70 14.74
N GLY A 218 13.64 26.19 13.82
CA GLY A 218 12.74 25.34 13.04
C GLY A 218 13.47 24.61 11.92
N ILE A 219 12.94 23.46 11.49
CA ILE A 219 13.43 22.81 10.26
C ILE A 219 12.80 23.55 9.08
N ILE A 220 13.63 24.23 8.29
CA ILE A 220 13.19 24.84 7.03
C ILE A 220 12.92 23.71 6.03
N LEU A 221 11.68 23.62 5.56
CA LEU A 221 11.26 22.58 4.64
C LEU A 221 11.49 23.01 3.19
N GLY A 222 11.75 22.05 2.32
CA GLY A 222 11.84 22.29 0.88
C GLY A 222 10.47 22.61 0.29
N ASP A 223 10.42 23.62 -0.57
CA ASP A 223 9.20 24.00 -1.26
C ASP A 223 8.97 23.20 -2.55
N SER A 224 7.83 22.53 -2.65
CA SER A 224 7.30 22.08 -3.94
C SER A 224 6.58 23.23 -4.66
N LEU A 225 6.42 23.15 -5.98
CA LEU A 225 5.65 24.14 -6.75
C LEU A 225 4.22 24.28 -6.21
N LEU A 226 3.61 23.17 -5.77
CA LEU A 226 2.29 23.18 -5.17
C LEU A 226 2.27 23.90 -3.82
N MET A 227 3.28 23.65 -2.96
CA MET A 227 3.42 24.37 -1.69
C MET A 227 3.51 25.87 -1.91
N LYS A 228 4.41 26.32 -2.80
CA LYS A 228 4.58 27.75 -3.10
C LYS A 228 3.26 28.38 -3.54
N LEU A 229 2.58 27.76 -4.51
CA LEU A 229 1.31 28.26 -5.02
C LEU A 229 0.24 28.36 -3.92
N LEU A 230 0.13 27.35 -3.07
CA LEU A 230 -0.86 27.34 -1.99
C LEU A 230 -0.52 28.35 -0.90
N THR A 231 0.76 28.48 -0.54
CA THR A 231 1.23 29.47 0.44
C THR A 231 1.02 30.89 -0.08
N GLU A 232 1.37 31.19 -1.33
CA GLU A 232 1.11 32.51 -1.95
C GLU A 232 -0.39 32.84 -2.02
N MET A 233 -1.23 31.85 -2.29
CA MET A 233 -2.68 32.03 -2.36
C MET A 233 -3.32 32.24 -0.99
N LEU A 234 -2.88 31.52 0.05
CA LEU A 234 -3.46 31.57 1.40
C LEU A 234 -2.85 32.69 2.26
N PHE A 235 -1.60 33.06 2.00
CA PHE A 235 -0.85 34.08 2.73
C PHE A 235 -0.25 35.13 1.77
N PRO A 236 -1.09 35.90 1.05
CA PRO A 236 -0.63 36.83 0.00
C PRO A 236 0.16 38.04 0.54
N ASN A 237 0.12 38.31 1.84
CA ASN A 237 0.75 39.47 2.49
C ASN A 237 1.89 39.06 3.44
N LEU A 238 2.55 37.92 3.19
CA LEU A 238 3.70 37.49 4.00
C LEU A 238 4.83 38.53 3.86
N ALA A 239 5.20 39.19 4.96
CA ALA A 239 6.23 40.22 4.93
C ALA A 239 7.65 39.63 4.92
N ASP A 240 8.64 40.40 4.47
CA ASP A 240 10.04 40.04 4.55
C ASP A 240 10.43 39.77 6.02
N GLY A 241 10.89 38.55 6.31
CA GLY A 241 11.22 38.11 7.66
C GLY A 241 10.07 37.42 8.42
N GLN A 242 8.96 37.09 7.76
CA GLN A 242 7.93 36.20 8.29
C GLN A 242 7.95 34.84 7.59
N ASP A 243 7.56 33.79 8.32
CA ASP A 243 7.36 32.44 7.78
C ASP A 243 6.06 31.83 8.31
N VAL A 244 5.61 30.77 7.65
CA VAL A 244 4.43 30.00 8.07
C VAL A 244 4.88 28.81 8.92
N LEU A 245 4.57 28.87 10.22
CA LEU A 245 4.70 27.72 11.11
C LEU A 245 3.61 26.70 10.79
N LEU A 246 4.03 25.60 10.14
CA LEU A 246 3.10 24.58 9.67
C LEU A 246 2.37 23.88 10.82
N HIS A 247 1.05 23.88 10.76
CA HIS A 247 0.21 23.01 11.57
C HIS A 247 0.57 21.53 11.29
N PRO A 248 0.48 20.60 12.26
CA PRO A 248 0.89 19.21 12.04
C PRO A 248 0.16 18.50 10.89
N VAL A 249 -1.08 18.89 10.60
CA VAL A 249 -1.84 18.42 9.43
C VAL A 249 -1.18 18.88 8.11
N ALA A 250 -0.72 20.13 8.06
CA ALA A 250 -0.01 20.68 6.90
C ALA A 250 1.31 19.95 6.68
N PHE A 251 2.05 19.73 7.76
CA PHE A 251 3.29 18.97 7.74
C PHE A 251 3.05 17.53 7.25
N ALA A 252 2.04 16.83 7.76
CA ALA A 252 1.67 15.50 7.26
C ALA A 252 1.33 15.49 5.76
N GLY A 253 0.60 16.50 5.29
CA GLY A 253 0.33 16.71 3.86
C GLY A 253 1.60 16.90 3.05
N TRP A 254 2.54 17.73 3.53
CA TRP A 254 3.85 17.95 2.91
C TRP A 254 4.67 16.65 2.84
N ILE A 255 4.73 15.87 3.92
CA ILE A 255 5.36 14.54 3.93
C ILE A 255 4.70 13.63 2.89
N GLY A 256 3.38 13.64 2.81
CA GLY A 256 2.61 12.90 1.82
C GLY A 256 3.02 13.19 0.38
N LEU A 257 3.22 14.48 0.06
CA LEU A 257 3.73 14.91 -1.25
C LEU A 257 5.16 14.44 -1.49
N LEU A 258 6.03 14.52 -0.47
CA LEU A 258 7.41 14.05 -0.56
C LEU A 258 7.47 12.54 -0.83
N VAL A 259 6.73 11.73 -0.07
CA VAL A 259 6.69 10.26 -0.26
C VAL A 259 6.14 9.90 -1.64
N THR A 260 5.09 10.60 -2.08
CA THR A 260 4.55 10.45 -3.44
C THR A 260 5.61 10.71 -4.50
N MET A 261 6.39 11.80 -4.36
CA MET A 261 7.48 12.13 -5.28
C MET A 261 8.57 11.06 -5.28
N LEU A 262 9.00 10.59 -4.10
CA LEU A 262 10.03 9.55 -3.98
C LEU A 262 9.62 8.25 -4.67
N ASN A 263 8.36 7.85 -4.55
CA ASN A 263 7.82 6.65 -5.19
C ASN A 263 7.67 6.78 -6.71
N LEU A 264 7.75 7.99 -7.26
CA LEU A 264 7.76 8.24 -8.70
C LEU A 264 9.17 8.35 -9.29
N LEU A 265 10.21 8.42 -8.47
CA LEU A 265 11.58 8.43 -8.97
C LEU A 265 11.88 7.07 -9.63
N PRO A 266 12.53 7.06 -10.81
CA PRO A 266 12.96 5.83 -11.47
C PRO A 266 14.22 5.29 -10.79
N ILE A 267 14.09 4.91 -9.52
CA ILE A 267 15.15 4.26 -8.75
C ILE A 267 14.75 2.79 -8.64
N GLY A 268 15.14 2.03 -9.66
CA GLY A 268 14.80 0.61 -9.84
C GLY A 268 15.34 0.07 -11.15
#